data_AF-A0A811TWK9-F1
#
_entry.id   AF-A0A811TWK9-F1
#
_cell.length_a   1.000
_cell.length_b   1.000
_cell.length_c   1.000
_cell.angle_alpha   90.00
_cell.angle_beta   90.00
_cell.angle_gamma   90.00
#
_symmetry.space_group_name_H-M   'P 1'
#
loop_
_entity.id
_entity.type
_entity.pdbx_description
1 polymer ?
#
loop_
_entity_poly.entity_id
_entity_poly.type
_entity_poly.pdbx_seq_one_letter_code
_entity_poly.pdbx_strand_id
1 'polypeptide(L)'
;MKDKITGIKQDKNAPKSNHKDLSVSFDDIKIQDPRVAEFCNKTTEPSPHAILLTCLQRNFGLGDVQINYEINRTKNKKNEFTMTVGKHTAKVLCKNKREGKQLASQAILQILHPHIKTWGSLLRLYGNNSIKTSKEKKLEEQEITVLQSKAAINQPNYAILDKLKEEMLKLAEKNKSVMSRGTFVPPSDVDLPSSSGSNLNNVEL
;
A
#
# COMPACT_ATOMS: atom_id res chain seq x y z
N MET A 1 -53.94 -11.33 25.71
CA MET A 1 -54.14 -11.02 24.28
C MET A 1 -53.41 -9.71 23.99
N LYS A 2 -52.36 -9.58 23.18
CA LYS A 2 -51.62 -10.46 22.27
C LYS A 2 -50.20 -9.88 22.18
N ASP A 3 -49.18 -10.65 22.53
CA ASP A 3 -47.77 -10.32 22.27
C ASP A 3 -47.47 -10.54 20.79
N LYS A 4 -46.84 -9.57 20.12
CA LYS A 4 -46.47 -9.65 18.70
C LYS A 4 -44.95 -9.82 18.60
N ILE A 5 -44.51 -11.07 18.70
CA ILE A 5 -43.14 -11.50 18.42
C ILE A 5 -42.96 -11.51 16.90
N THR A 6 -42.28 -10.51 16.35
CA THR A 6 -41.73 -10.59 14.98
C THR A 6 -40.35 -11.20 15.03
N GLY A 7 -40.24 -12.46 14.59
CA GLY A 7 -38.99 -13.18 14.46
C GLY A 7 -38.07 -12.55 13.42
N ILE A 8 -36.88 -12.15 13.84
CA ILE A 8 -35.78 -11.74 12.96
C ILE A 8 -35.12 -13.03 12.47
N LYS A 9 -35.28 -13.34 11.18
CA LYS A 9 -34.53 -14.39 10.50
C LYS A 9 -33.05 -14.01 10.52
N GLN A 10 -32.23 -14.86 11.13
CA GLN A 10 -30.77 -14.80 11.01
C GLN A 10 -30.38 -15.26 9.61
N ASP A 11 -30.05 -14.31 8.72
CA ASP A 11 -29.30 -14.60 7.51
C ASP A 11 -27.85 -14.92 7.89
N LYS A 12 -27.57 -16.22 8.02
CA LYS A 12 -26.22 -16.77 8.07
C LYS A 12 -25.67 -16.85 6.65
N ASN A 13 -25.06 -15.78 6.17
CA ASN A 13 -24.02 -15.85 5.12
C ASN A 13 -23.20 -14.56 5.06
N ALA A 14 -22.38 -14.33 6.09
CA ALA A 14 -21.22 -13.47 5.94
C ALA A 14 -20.12 -14.31 5.23
N PRO A 15 -19.55 -13.86 4.10
CA PRO A 15 -18.47 -14.59 3.46
C PRO A 15 -17.27 -14.51 4.40
N LYS A 16 -16.87 -15.66 4.97
CA LYS A 16 -15.60 -15.78 5.68
C LYS A 16 -14.51 -15.38 4.68
N SER A 17 -13.74 -14.36 5.04
CA SER A 17 -12.73 -13.74 4.21
C SER A 17 -11.63 -14.73 3.82
N ASN A 18 -11.72 -15.28 2.60
CA ASN A 18 -10.63 -16.01 1.92
C ASN A 18 -9.49 -15.06 1.47
N HIS A 19 -9.20 -14.00 2.23
CA HIS A 19 -8.12 -13.05 1.91
C HIS A 19 -6.74 -13.69 2.05
N LYS A 20 -6.60 -14.72 2.90
CA LYS A 20 -5.31 -15.38 3.15
C LYS A 20 -4.92 -16.30 1.98
N ASP A 21 -5.87 -17.03 1.39
CA ASP A 21 -5.60 -17.96 0.28
C ASP A 21 -5.27 -17.24 -1.03
N LEU A 22 -5.86 -16.07 -1.29
CA LEU A 22 -5.46 -15.29 -2.46
C LEU A 22 -4.08 -14.65 -2.29
N SER A 23 -3.68 -14.25 -1.08
CA SER A 23 -2.30 -13.80 -0.84
C SER A 23 -1.27 -14.87 -1.18
N VAL A 24 -1.59 -16.15 -0.97
CA VAL A 24 -0.72 -17.28 -1.34
C VAL A 24 -0.63 -17.42 -2.86
N SER A 25 -1.72 -17.19 -3.60
CA SER A 25 -1.70 -17.23 -5.07
C SER A 25 -0.83 -16.15 -5.73
N PHE A 26 -0.58 -15.03 -5.04
CA PHE A 26 0.30 -13.97 -5.54
C PHE A 26 1.78 -14.20 -5.23
N ASP A 27 2.11 -15.12 -4.32
CA ASP A 27 3.50 -15.45 -4.00
C ASP A 27 4.18 -16.22 -5.14
N ASP A 28 3.42 -16.87 -6.02
CA ASP A 28 3.97 -17.57 -7.19
C ASP A 28 4.04 -16.69 -8.45
N ILE A 29 3.42 -15.51 -8.42
CA ILE A 29 3.31 -14.62 -9.58
C ILE A 29 4.50 -13.67 -9.61
N LYS A 30 5.23 -13.65 -10.73
CA LYS A 30 6.34 -12.71 -10.96
C LYS A 30 5.83 -11.28 -11.16
N ILE A 31 6.61 -10.29 -10.74
CA ILE A 31 6.26 -8.86 -10.87
C ILE A 31 6.00 -8.45 -12.32
N GLN A 32 6.77 -9.00 -13.27
CA GLN A 32 6.66 -8.68 -14.70
C GLN A 32 5.58 -9.48 -15.46
N ASP A 33 4.77 -10.30 -14.79
CA ASP A 33 3.72 -11.07 -15.48
C ASP A 33 2.60 -10.11 -15.94
N PRO A 34 2.27 -10.07 -17.25
CA PRO A 34 1.22 -9.19 -17.78
C PRO A 34 -0.15 -9.38 -17.11
N ARG A 35 -0.42 -10.57 -16.56
CA ARG A 35 -1.69 -10.91 -15.91
C ARG A 35 -1.85 -10.29 -14.52
N VAL A 36 -0.78 -9.77 -13.92
CA VAL A 36 -0.83 -9.11 -12.60
C VAL A 36 -1.90 -8.02 -12.55
N ALA A 37 -2.00 -7.21 -13.60
CA ALA A 37 -3.00 -6.13 -13.63
C ALA A 37 -4.44 -6.65 -13.63
N GLU A 38 -4.70 -7.80 -14.26
CA GLU A 38 -6.02 -8.45 -14.25
C GLU A 38 -6.32 -9.07 -12.90
N PHE A 39 -5.34 -9.72 -12.28
CA PHE A 39 -5.49 -10.30 -10.95
C PHE A 39 -5.75 -9.23 -9.89
N CYS A 40 -5.02 -8.10 -9.90
CA CYS A 40 -5.30 -6.98 -9.01
C CYS A 40 -6.76 -6.50 -9.13
N ASN A 41 -7.29 -6.39 -10.35
CA ASN A 41 -8.68 -5.96 -10.56
C ASN A 41 -9.69 -6.98 -10.03
N LYS A 42 -9.42 -8.29 -10.17
CA LYS A 42 -10.31 -9.36 -9.67
C LYS A 42 -10.29 -9.47 -8.14
N THR A 43 -9.13 -9.25 -7.54
CA THR A 43 -8.93 -9.43 -6.10
C THR A 43 -9.12 -8.14 -5.29
N THR A 44 -9.50 -7.03 -5.93
CA THR A 44 -9.63 -5.69 -5.31
C THR A 44 -8.34 -5.16 -4.68
N GLU A 45 -7.19 -5.71 -5.10
CA GLU A 45 -5.87 -5.25 -4.71
C GLU A 45 -5.43 -4.04 -5.55
N PRO A 46 -4.51 -3.19 -5.05
CA PRO A 46 -4.10 -2.00 -5.78
C PRO A 46 -3.42 -2.37 -7.09
N SER A 47 -3.75 -1.60 -8.14
CA SER A 47 -3.12 -1.79 -9.46
C SER A 47 -1.61 -1.52 -9.42
N PRO A 48 -0.81 -2.09 -10.33
CA PRO A 48 0.64 -1.88 -10.33
C PRO A 48 1.08 -0.41 -10.31
N HIS A 49 0.40 0.46 -11.03
CA HIS A 49 0.66 1.89 -11.00
C HIS A 49 0.39 2.53 -9.62
N ALA A 50 -0.65 2.08 -8.92
CA ALA A 50 -0.97 2.57 -7.58
C ALA A 50 0.06 2.09 -6.54
N ILE A 51 0.56 0.86 -6.68
CA ILE A 51 1.65 0.34 -5.85
C ILE A 51 2.93 1.15 -6.09
N LEU A 52 3.27 1.43 -7.34
CA LEU A 52 4.42 2.28 -7.68
C LEU A 52 4.29 3.66 -7.03
N LEU A 53 3.13 4.30 -7.13
CA LEU A 53 2.92 5.61 -6.50
C LEU A 53 3.12 5.55 -4.97
N THR A 54 2.59 4.51 -4.32
CA THR A 54 2.77 4.29 -2.88
C THR A 54 4.24 4.08 -2.53
N CYS A 55 4.94 3.26 -3.31
CA CYS A 55 6.37 3.01 -3.13
C CYS A 55 7.16 4.33 -3.23
N LEU A 56 6.88 5.16 -4.24
CA LEU A 56 7.56 6.43 -4.42
C LEU A 56 7.26 7.41 -3.27
N GLN A 57 5.99 7.54 -2.89
CA GLN A 57 5.57 8.40 -1.78
C GLN A 57 6.21 8.01 -0.44
N ARG A 58 6.37 6.70 -0.17
CA ARG A 58 6.94 6.20 1.09
C ARG A 58 8.44 6.37 1.18
N ASN A 59 9.16 6.08 0.09
CA ASN A 59 10.62 6.05 0.10
C ASN A 59 11.24 7.43 -0.14
N PHE A 60 10.59 8.29 -0.95
CA PHE A 60 11.18 9.54 -1.44
C PHE A 60 10.38 10.80 -1.07
N GLY A 61 9.25 10.65 -0.38
CA GLY A 61 8.42 11.77 0.09
C GLY A 61 7.48 12.35 -0.97
N LEU A 62 6.63 13.29 -0.57
CA LEU A 62 5.56 13.87 -1.41
C LEU A 62 6.04 14.89 -2.46
N GLY A 63 7.29 15.37 -2.37
CA GLY A 63 7.73 16.58 -3.08
C GLY A 63 8.34 16.37 -4.48
N ASP A 64 8.94 15.21 -4.77
CA ASP A 64 9.84 15.07 -5.94
C ASP A 64 9.46 13.92 -6.89
N VAL A 65 8.24 13.39 -6.77
CA VAL A 65 7.79 12.26 -7.62
C VAL A 65 7.25 12.79 -8.95
N GLN A 66 8.16 13.14 -9.87
CA GLN A 66 7.81 13.46 -11.26
C GLN A 66 7.86 12.17 -12.10
N ILE A 67 6.70 11.69 -12.53
CA ILE A 67 6.58 10.56 -13.47
C ILE A 67 6.28 11.11 -14.86
N ASN A 68 7.23 11.00 -15.79
CA ASN A 68 7.01 11.36 -17.19
C ASN A 68 6.50 10.15 -17.99
N TYR A 69 5.60 10.41 -18.93
CA TYR A 69 5.00 9.39 -19.80
C TYR A 69 5.11 9.82 -21.26
N GLU A 70 5.77 9.01 -22.07
CA GLU A 70 5.91 9.24 -23.51
C GLU A 70 5.33 8.06 -24.30
N ILE A 71 4.63 8.35 -25.39
CA ILE A 71 4.02 7.32 -26.24
C ILE A 71 4.53 7.51 -27.66
N ASN A 72 5.37 6.58 -28.11
CA ASN A 72 5.92 6.57 -29.45
C ASN A 72 5.12 5.60 -30.34
N ARG A 73 4.46 6.13 -31.36
CA ARG A 73 3.74 5.32 -32.35
C ARG A 73 4.76 4.79 -33.36
N THR A 74 5.10 3.52 -33.24
CA THR A 74 6.03 2.88 -34.19
C THR A 74 5.29 2.48 -35.46
N LYS A 75 5.99 2.52 -36.61
CA LYS A 75 5.46 2.21 -37.96
C LYS A 75 4.76 0.83 -38.08
N ASN A 76 5.04 -0.12 -37.17
CA ASN A 76 4.54 -1.49 -37.21
C ASN A 76 3.24 -1.75 -36.39
N LYS A 77 2.32 -0.78 -36.29
CA LYS A 77 1.04 -0.88 -35.54
C LYS A 77 1.16 -1.25 -34.04
N LYS A 78 2.36 -1.21 -33.46
CA LYS A 78 2.59 -1.39 -32.02
C LYS A 78 2.95 -0.04 -31.41
N ASN A 79 2.30 0.30 -30.30
CA ASN A 79 2.60 1.52 -29.55
C ASN A 79 3.70 1.20 -28.53
N GLU A 80 4.75 1.99 -28.53
CA GLU A 80 5.77 1.93 -27.48
C GLU A 80 5.41 2.95 -26.41
N PHE A 81 5.36 2.50 -25.15
CA PHE A 81 5.11 3.33 -23.99
C PHE A 81 6.39 3.43 -23.18
N THR A 82 6.89 4.64 -23.00
CA THR A 82 8.05 4.94 -22.18
C THR A 82 7.58 5.62 -20.90
N MET A 83 8.03 5.12 -19.75
CA MET A 83 7.78 5.73 -18.46
C MET A 83 9.11 6.02 -17.76
N THR A 84 9.27 7.24 -17.31
CA THR A 84 10.47 7.70 -16.62
C THR A 84 10.11 8.15 -15.20
N VAL A 85 10.80 7.58 -14.22
CA VAL A 85 10.65 7.87 -12.79
C VAL A 85 12.03 8.22 -12.25
N GLY A 86 12.32 9.51 -12.07
CA GLY A 86 13.66 10.01 -11.75
C GLY A 86 14.70 9.52 -12.75
N LYS A 87 15.67 8.71 -12.28
CA LYS A 87 16.72 8.11 -13.14
C LYS A 87 16.29 6.84 -13.87
N HIS A 88 15.15 6.25 -13.51
CA HIS A 88 14.75 4.92 -13.99
C HIS A 88 13.81 5.07 -15.17
N THR A 89 14.18 4.50 -16.31
CA THR A 89 13.38 4.54 -17.54
C THR A 89 12.99 3.13 -17.95
N ALA A 90 11.70 2.91 -18.20
CA ALA A 90 11.18 1.64 -18.72
C ALA A 90 10.43 1.85 -20.04
N LYS A 91 10.74 1.02 -21.03
CA LYS A 91 10.07 1.00 -22.34
C LYS A 91 9.29 -0.30 -22.50
N VAL A 92 8.02 -0.21 -22.86
CA VAL A 92 7.15 -1.38 -23.02
C VAL A 92 6.29 -1.27 -24.26
N LEU A 93 6.17 -2.37 -24.99
CA LEU A 93 5.24 -2.52 -26.11
C LEU A 93 3.83 -2.76 -25.57
N CYS A 94 2.88 -1.92 -25.95
CA CYS A 94 1.50 -2.03 -25.47
C CYS A 94 0.49 -1.85 -26.61
N LYS A 95 -0.70 -2.44 -26.43
CA LYS A 95 -1.84 -2.20 -27.33
C LYS A 95 -2.55 -0.91 -26.93
N ASN A 96 -2.76 -0.75 -25.62
CA ASN A 96 -3.54 0.35 -25.03
C ASN A 96 -2.71 1.19 -24.05
N LYS A 97 -3.00 2.49 -23.95
CA LYS A 97 -2.36 3.40 -22.98
C LYS A 97 -2.51 2.90 -21.52
N ARG A 98 -3.68 2.34 -21.17
CA ARG A 98 -3.94 1.81 -19.82
C ARG A 98 -3.05 0.61 -19.50
N GLU A 99 -2.88 -0.31 -20.43
CA GLU A 99 -2.04 -1.49 -20.29
C GLU A 99 -0.56 -1.11 -20.24
N GLY A 100 -0.12 -0.23 -21.15
CA GLY A 100 1.25 0.30 -21.16
C GLY A 100 1.64 0.96 -19.83
N LYS A 101 0.72 1.73 -19.24
CA LYS A 101 0.92 2.32 -17.91
C LYS A 101 1.18 1.27 -16.82
N GLN A 102 0.41 0.17 -16.82
CA GLN A 102 0.55 -0.87 -15.81
C GLN A 102 1.84 -1.67 -16.00
N LEU A 103 2.14 -2.09 -17.24
CA LEU A 103 3.35 -2.86 -17.54
C LEU A 103 4.63 -2.04 -17.31
N ALA A 104 4.63 -0.77 -17.71
CA ALA A 104 5.75 0.11 -17.41
C ALA A 104 5.94 0.31 -15.89
N SER A 105 4.83 0.36 -15.13
CA SER A 105 4.89 0.40 -13.67
C SER A 105 5.48 -0.86 -13.08
N GLN A 106 5.13 -2.04 -13.59
CA GLN A 106 5.75 -3.31 -13.16
C GLN A 106 7.25 -3.34 -13.47
N ALA A 107 7.65 -2.87 -14.66
CA ALA A 107 9.06 -2.82 -15.05
C ALA A 107 9.87 -1.90 -14.13
N ILE A 108 9.37 -0.69 -13.84
CA ILE A 108 10.01 0.22 -12.88
C ILE A 108 10.04 -0.38 -11.47
N LEU A 109 8.96 -1.01 -11.01
CA LEU A 109 8.93 -1.69 -9.70
C LEU A 109 9.98 -2.79 -9.60
N GLN A 110 10.23 -3.53 -10.68
CA GLN A 110 11.29 -4.53 -10.71
C GLN A 110 12.70 -3.91 -10.62
N ILE A 111 12.91 -2.75 -11.26
CA ILE A 111 14.18 -2.02 -11.18
C ILE A 111 14.39 -1.46 -9.77
N LEU A 112 13.33 -0.93 -9.14
CA LEU A 112 13.38 -0.39 -7.76
C LEU A 112 13.58 -1.49 -6.71
N HIS A 113 13.13 -2.72 -6.99
CA HIS A 113 13.21 -3.84 -6.06
C HIS A 113 13.80 -5.09 -6.74
N PRO A 114 15.10 -5.09 -7.07
CA PRO A 114 15.73 -6.21 -7.79
C PRO A 114 15.67 -7.53 -7.01
N HIS A 115 15.65 -7.47 -5.69
CA HIS A 115 15.58 -8.65 -4.81
C HIS A 115 14.17 -9.22 -4.65
N ILE A 116 13.12 -8.45 -4.97
CA ILE A 116 11.74 -8.91 -4.86
C ILE A 116 11.35 -9.53 -6.20
N LYS A 117 11.06 -10.84 -6.19
CA LYS A 117 10.70 -11.60 -7.40
C LYS A 117 9.19 -11.76 -7.57
N THR A 118 8.44 -11.68 -6.49
CA THR A 118 7.03 -12.08 -6.42
C THR A 118 6.13 -10.89 -6.14
N TRP A 119 4.94 -10.89 -6.73
CA TRP A 119 3.97 -9.82 -6.55
C TRP A 119 3.38 -9.81 -5.13
N GLY A 120 3.20 -11.00 -4.53
CA GLY A 120 2.69 -11.14 -3.17
C GLY A 120 3.54 -10.42 -2.13
N SER A 121 4.87 -10.51 -2.24
CA SER A 121 5.79 -9.75 -1.39
C SER A 121 5.62 -8.24 -1.54
N LEU A 122 5.41 -7.75 -2.77
CA LEU A 122 5.19 -6.34 -3.03
C LEU A 122 3.84 -5.85 -2.48
N LEU A 123 2.79 -6.67 -2.57
CA LEU A 123 1.48 -6.40 -1.95
C LEU A 123 1.56 -6.38 -0.42
N ARG A 124 2.41 -7.18 0.21
CA ARG A 124 2.62 -7.09 1.67
C ARG A 124 3.28 -5.78 2.09
N LEU A 125 4.19 -5.26 1.26
CA LEU A 125 4.91 -4.01 1.54
C LEU A 125 4.09 -2.75 1.20
N TYR A 126 3.33 -2.78 0.12
CA TYR A 126 2.68 -1.59 -0.47
C TYR A 126 1.18 -1.78 -0.79
N GLY A 127 0.62 -2.96 -0.55
CA GLY A 127 -0.80 -3.26 -0.81
C GLY A 127 -1.74 -2.65 0.23
N ASN A 128 -3.03 -2.97 0.10
CA ASN A 128 -4.10 -2.36 0.90
C ASN A 128 -3.90 -2.55 2.41
N ASN A 129 -3.41 -3.71 2.86
CA ASN A 129 -3.16 -3.98 4.28
C ASN A 129 -1.92 -3.25 4.82
N SER A 130 -1.04 -2.76 3.94
CA SER A 130 0.18 -2.08 4.35
C SER A 130 -0.05 -0.59 4.60
N ILE A 131 -1.09 0.00 4.01
CA ILE A 131 -1.41 1.43 4.09
C ILE A 131 -2.70 1.58 4.91
N LYS A 132 -2.66 2.28 6.05
CA LYS A 132 -3.89 2.87 6.61
C LYS A 132 -4.43 3.84 5.58
N THR A 133 -5.37 3.39 4.76
CA THR A 133 -5.85 4.15 3.62
C THR A 133 -6.48 5.46 4.10
N SER A 134 -6.44 6.52 3.29
CA SER A 134 -7.14 7.77 3.63
C SER A 134 -8.64 7.55 3.94
N LYS A 135 -9.22 6.49 3.38
CA LYS A 135 -10.58 6.02 3.70
C LYS A 135 -10.68 5.47 5.12
N GLU A 136 -9.71 4.67 5.55
CA GLU A 136 -9.64 4.14 6.91
C GLU A 136 -9.42 5.26 7.93
N LYS A 137 -8.56 6.25 7.61
CA LYS A 137 -8.41 7.47 8.42
C LYS A 137 -9.72 8.26 8.52
N LYS A 138 -10.44 8.44 7.41
CA LYS A 138 -11.75 9.10 7.42
C LYS A 138 -12.81 8.31 8.20
N LEU A 139 -12.77 6.98 8.16
CA LEU A 139 -13.64 6.12 8.95
C LEU A 139 -13.32 6.24 10.45
N GLU A 140 -12.05 6.27 10.83
CA GLU A 140 -11.60 6.54 12.20
C GLU A 140 -12.07 7.94 12.66
N GLU A 141 -11.93 8.98 11.82
CA GLU A 141 -12.43 10.34 12.09
C GLU A 141 -13.98 10.38 12.26
N GLN A 142 -14.70 9.64 11.42
CA GLN A 142 -16.16 9.51 11.53
C GLN A 142 -16.57 8.75 12.80
N GLU A 143 -15.82 7.71 13.19
CA GLU A 143 -16.05 6.96 14.42
C GLU A 143 -15.94 7.89 15.64
N ILE A 144 -14.95 8.78 15.67
CA ILE A 144 -14.81 9.81 16.73
C ILE A 144 -16.02 10.74 16.75
N THR A 145 -16.48 11.19 15.59
CA THR A 145 -17.67 12.06 15.47
C THR A 145 -18.93 11.37 16.00
N VAL A 146 -19.10 10.08 15.73
CA VAL A 146 -20.21 9.27 16.27
C VAL A 146 -20.07 9.05 17.77
N LEU A 147 -18.85 8.87 18.27
CA LEU A 147 -18.62 8.75 19.71
C LEU A 147 -18.93 10.06 20.43
N GLN A 148 -18.62 11.21 19.82
CA GLN A 148 -18.98 12.52 20.35
C GLN A 148 -20.50 12.73 20.42
N SER A 149 -21.26 12.26 19.43
CA SER A 149 -22.73 12.38 19.45
C SER A 149 -23.42 11.47 20.46
N LYS A 150 -22.75 10.41 20.94
CA LYS A 150 -23.24 9.53 22.02
C LYS A 150 -23.05 10.12 23.42
N ALA A 151 -22.39 11.27 23.56
CA ALA A 151 -22.20 11.92 24.85
C ALA A 151 -23.55 12.40 25.41
N ALA A 152 -23.85 12.01 26.65
CA ALA A 152 -24.94 12.60 27.40
C ALA A 152 -24.58 14.03 27.81
N ILE A 153 -25.54 14.95 27.73
CA ILE A 153 -25.37 16.35 28.16
C ILE A 153 -24.97 16.35 29.64
N ASN A 154 -23.90 17.09 29.97
CA ASN A 154 -23.31 17.21 31.32
C ASN A 154 -22.66 15.94 31.91
N GLN A 155 -22.30 14.95 31.10
CA GLN A 155 -21.43 13.86 31.54
C GLN A 155 -20.19 13.70 30.66
N PRO A 156 -19.06 13.23 31.23
CA PRO A 156 -17.87 12.91 30.45
C PRO A 156 -18.17 11.78 29.46
N ASN A 157 -17.57 11.87 28.27
CA ASN A 157 -17.75 10.89 27.22
C ASN A 157 -16.86 9.66 27.46
N TYR A 158 -17.39 8.71 28.24
CA TYR A 158 -16.70 7.45 28.55
C TYR A 158 -16.35 6.64 27.29
N ALA A 159 -17.16 6.72 26.21
CA ALA A 159 -16.90 5.98 24.98
C ALA A 159 -15.65 6.48 24.23
N ILE A 160 -15.36 7.79 24.28
CA ILE A 160 -14.12 8.36 23.75
C ILE A 160 -12.93 7.99 24.66
N LEU A 161 -13.12 8.04 25.98
CA LEU A 161 -12.06 7.71 26.95
C LEU A 161 -11.62 6.25 26.84
N ASP A 162 -12.57 5.33 26.66
CA ASP A 162 -12.26 3.91 26.46
C ASP A 162 -11.53 3.66 25.14
N LYS A 163 -11.97 4.29 24.04
CA LYS A 163 -11.26 4.21 22.75
C LYS A 163 -9.84 4.77 22.85
N LEU A 164 -9.67 5.90 23.56
CA LEU A 164 -8.35 6.48 23.81
C LEU A 164 -7.46 5.53 24.62
N LYS A 165 -8.01 4.89 25.66
CA LYS A 165 -7.28 3.90 26.47
C LYS A 165 -6.81 2.71 25.63
N GLU A 166 -7.66 2.17 24.77
CA GLU A 166 -7.29 1.07 23.86
C GLU A 166 -6.17 1.48 22.89
N GLU A 167 -6.27 2.65 22.27
CA GLU A 167 -5.25 3.15 21.35
C GLU A 167 -3.93 3.46 22.07
N MET A 168 -3.98 3.99 23.30
CA MET A 168 -2.78 4.20 24.13
C MET A 168 -2.09 2.88 24.50
N LEU A 169 -2.84 1.82 24.76
CA LEU A 169 -2.28 0.48 25.02
C LEU A 169 -1.58 -0.09 23.78
N LYS A 170 -2.22 0.00 22.60
CA LYS A 170 -1.59 -0.40 21.32
C LYS A 170 -0.32 0.39 21.03
N LEU A 171 -0.34 1.69 21.30
CA LEU A 171 0.81 2.57 21.12
C LEU A 171 1.96 2.19 22.07
N ALA A 172 1.66 1.86 23.32
CA ALA A 172 2.64 1.39 24.29
C ALA A 172 3.31 0.06 23.84
N GLU A 173 2.54 -0.90 23.31
CA GLU A 173 3.08 -2.14 22.74
C GLU A 173 4.00 -1.88 21.55
N LYS A 174 3.60 -0.98 20.65
CA LYS A 174 4.42 -0.58 19.50
C LYS A 174 5.71 0.13 19.92
N ASN A 175 5.65 1.00 20.94
CA ASN A 175 6.84 1.67 21.44
C ASN A 175 7.81 0.68 22.09
N LYS A 176 7.31 -0.32 22.83
CA LYS A 176 8.14 -1.40 23.39
C LYS A 176 8.85 -2.22 22.31
N SER A 177 8.21 -2.47 21.17
CA SER A 177 8.84 -3.23 20.07
C SER A 177 9.86 -2.41 19.27
N VAL A 178 9.80 -1.08 19.33
CA VAL A 178 10.72 -0.15 18.64
C VAL A 178 11.86 0.33 19.56
N MET A 179 11.88 -0.06 20.84
CA MET A 179 12.98 0.29 21.74
C MET A 179 14.33 -0.12 21.16
N SER A 180 15.20 0.86 20.93
CA SER A 180 16.54 0.64 20.42
C SER A 180 17.32 -0.21 21.43
N ARG A 181 17.89 -1.33 20.96
CA ARG A 181 18.75 -2.20 21.78
C ARG A 181 20.15 -1.62 22.03
N GLY A 182 20.37 -0.34 21.71
CA GLY A 182 21.64 0.37 21.83
C GLY A 182 21.92 1.27 20.63
N THR A 183 22.95 2.09 20.74
CA THR A 183 23.50 2.88 19.63
C THR A 183 24.52 2.03 18.89
N PHE A 184 24.35 1.85 17.58
CA PHE A 184 25.38 1.18 16.76
C PHE A 184 26.60 2.10 16.67
N VAL A 185 27.71 1.65 17.25
CA VAL A 185 29.02 2.29 17.09
C VAL A 185 29.78 1.45 16.07
N PRO A 186 29.99 1.93 14.83
CA PRO A 186 30.79 1.21 13.86
C PRO A 186 32.24 1.08 14.36
N PRO A 187 32.96 -0.01 14.00
CA PRO A 187 34.39 -0.09 14.18
C PRO A 187 35.10 1.08 13.48
N SER A 188 36.21 1.56 14.04
CA SER A 188 36.98 2.72 13.55
C SER A 188 37.50 2.59 12.10
N ASP A 189 37.47 1.38 11.54
CA ASP A 189 37.99 1.08 10.20
C ASP A 189 36.90 1.10 9.11
N VAL A 190 35.65 1.45 9.45
CA VAL A 190 34.51 1.45 8.52
C VAL A 190 33.91 2.84 8.38
N ASP A 191 34.19 3.49 7.24
CA ASP A 191 33.50 4.71 6.83
C ASP A 191 32.06 4.37 6.41
N LEU A 192 31.09 4.93 7.12
CA LEU A 192 29.67 4.82 6.75
C LEU A 192 29.36 5.76 5.58
N PRO A 193 28.54 5.33 4.60
CA PRO A 193 28.15 6.20 3.50
C PRO A 193 27.35 7.41 4.02
N SER A 194 27.86 8.61 3.77
CA SER A 194 27.25 9.89 4.18
C SER A 194 26.00 10.27 3.38
N SER A 195 25.67 9.53 2.31
CA SER A 195 24.54 9.86 1.44
C SER A 195 23.24 9.33 2.04
N SER A 196 22.29 10.22 2.33
CA SER A 196 20.93 9.85 2.69
C SER A 196 20.30 9.03 1.56
N GLY A 197 19.91 7.78 1.84
CA GLY A 197 19.25 6.88 0.88
C GLY A 197 17.85 7.32 0.42
N SER A 198 17.41 8.53 0.81
CA SER A 198 16.13 9.13 0.47
C SER A 198 16.15 9.98 -0.80
N ASN A 199 17.32 10.21 -1.43
CA ASN A 199 17.39 10.96 -2.68
C ASN A 199 17.34 10.01 -3.89
N LEU A 200 16.27 10.10 -4.68
CA LEU A 200 16.00 9.26 -5.86
C LEU A 200 17.10 9.35 -6.93
N ASN A 201 17.90 10.43 -6.90
CA ASN A 201 19.04 10.61 -7.78
C ASN A 201 20.34 9.99 -7.23
N ASN A 202 20.44 9.60 -5.96
CA ASN A 202 21.66 9.02 -5.40
C ASN A 202 21.59 7.51 -5.12
N VAL A 203 20.43 6.88 -5.35
CA VAL A 203 20.28 5.43 -5.17
C VAL A 203 20.81 4.72 -6.42
N GLU A 204 22.05 4.23 -6.33
CA GLU A 204 22.54 3.12 -7.16
C GLU A 204 22.19 1.80 -6.44
N LEU A 205 21.48 0.90 -7.15
CA LEU A 205 21.11 -0.44 -6.69
C LEU A 205 21.94 -1.49 -7.43
#